data_AF-A0A355E0Y4-F1
#
_entry.id   AF-A0A355E0Y4-F1
#
_cell.length_a   1.000
_cell.length_b   1.000
_cell.length_c   1.000
_cell.angle_alpha   90.00
_cell.angle_beta   90.00
_cell.angle_gamma   90.00
#
_symmetry.space_group_name_H-M   'P 1'
#
loop_
_entity.id
_entity.type
_entity.pdbx_description
1 polymer ?
#
loop_
_entity_poly.entity_id
_entity_poly.type
_entity_poly.pdbx_seq_one_letter_code
_entity_poly.pdbx_strand_id
1 'polypeptide(L)'
;MARGVHIVAAAGLALVWAAPASAARIDLTGVTVNRGDTLRGVAAEYLVEPEKWEQILPHNQGLARDPDRALPGLKLLVPTALLKREFRAGMLVYALGEVLARKRDTSEWLRVRSGVLLHDGDGLRTMADSRARVRFAGRSMLELEPDSLAILKRPRNTAYDLSVEQGRFLVSEVSVFAKDVGFFPKKKDTAYSLTRVRDRETEVRVHQGELAVRDARDRELAVIGPGFMVRIPDGKPPSAPERFEPLSPAAAPAPAAREAEDSAKVAHPDPLIPVAAIRLQVSRDKDFSSIVLDQRFGPDRRPRPSELGLPPGEYWMRAASIDLLGEENPFSPPKLQRITSGP
;
A
#
# COMPACT_ATOMS: atom_id res chain seq x y z
N MET A 1 -44.28 -30.22 61.98
CA MET A 1 -44.19 -29.54 60.67
C MET A 1 -42.93 -28.70 60.65
N ALA A 2 -41.87 -29.15 59.96
CA ALA A 2 -40.66 -28.37 59.72
C ALA A 2 -40.08 -28.80 58.37
N ARG A 3 -39.76 -27.79 57.54
CA ARG A 3 -39.38 -27.88 56.13
C ARG A 3 -37.94 -28.38 55.97
N GLY A 4 -37.72 -29.37 55.12
CA GLY A 4 -36.39 -29.74 54.59
C GLY A 4 -36.15 -29.04 53.25
N VAL A 5 -35.04 -28.31 53.17
CA VAL A 5 -34.58 -27.58 51.97
C VAL A 5 -33.82 -28.54 51.06
N HIS A 6 -34.22 -28.68 49.80
CA HIS A 6 -33.43 -29.34 48.76
C HIS A 6 -32.63 -28.30 47.97
N ILE A 7 -31.31 -28.41 48.01
CA ILE A 7 -30.38 -27.63 47.17
C ILE A 7 -30.25 -28.37 45.84
N VAL A 8 -30.69 -27.74 44.75
CA VAL A 8 -30.43 -28.20 43.37
C VAL A 8 -29.19 -27.47 42.86
N ALA A 9 -28.10 -28.21 42.65
CA ALA A 9 -26.89 -27.70 42.02
C ALA A 9 -27.06 -27.68 40.49
N ALA A 10 -27.07 -26.49 39.89
CA ALA A 10 -27.07 -26.31 38.44
C ALA A 10 -25.62 -26.22 37.93
N ALA A 11 -25.17 -27.25 37.21
CA ALA A 11 -23.89 -27.23 36.50
C ALA A 11 -24.06 -26.44 35.19
N GLY A 12 -23.46 -25.25 35.11
CA GLY A 12 -23.43 -24.42 33.91
C GLY A 12 -22.38 -24.93 32.90
N LEU A 13 -22.83 -25.34 31.72
CA LEU A 13 -21.97 -25.68 30.59
C LEU A 13 -21.47 -24.37 29.95
N ALA A 14 -20.20 -24.02 30.14
CA ALA A 14 -19.59 -22.87 29.48
C ALA A 14 -19.23 -23.24 28.02
N LEU A 15 -20.03 -22.76 27.08
CA LEU A 15 -19.73 -22.87 25.65
C LEU A 15 -18.67 -21.81 25.29
N VAL A 16 -17.41 -22.23 25.17
CA VAL A 16 -16.33 -21.36 24.68
C VAL A 16 -16.53 -21.17 23.18
N TRP A 17 -16.97 -19.97 22.77
CA TRP A 17 -16.94 -19.56 21.38
C TRP A 17 -15.49 -19.35 20.94
N ALA A 18 -14.93 -20.33 20.22
CA ALA A 18 -13.68 -20.13 19.50
C ALA A 18 -13.94 -19.16 18.35
N ALA A 19 -13.37 -17.96 18.45
CA ALA A 19 -13.39 -17.00 17.35
C ALA A 19 -12.70 -17.64 16.12
N PRO A 20 -13.26 -17.50 14.91
CA PRO A 20 -12.64 -18.03 13.71
C PRO A 20 -11.28 -17.35 13.52
N ALA A 21 -10.22 -18.15 13.53
CA ALA A 21 -8.89 -17.66 13.19
C ALA A 21 -8.94 -17.07 11.77
N SER A 22 -8.69 -15.76 11.68
CA SER A 22 -8.58 -15.08 10.40
C SER A 22 -7.45 -15.75 9.61
N ALA A 23 -7.80 -16.55 8.60
CA ALA A 23 -6.81 -17.11 7.69
C ALA A 23 -6.01 -15.95 7.08
N ALA A 24 -4.71 -15.94 7.32
CA ALA A 24 -3.82 -14.96 6.71
C ALA A 24 -3.99 -15.05 5.19
N ARG A 25 -4.42 -13.95 4.54
CA ARG A 25 -4.52 -13.92 3.08
C ARG A 25 -3.10 -14.07 2.51
N ILE A 26 -2.88 -15.13 1.74
CA ILE A 26 -1.62 -15.36 1.03
C ILE A 26 -1.71 -14.64 -0.31
N ASP A 27 -0.83 -13.66 -0.52
CA ASP A 27 -0.70 -13.00 -1.81
C ASP A 27 0.00 -13.94 -2.80
N LEU A 28 -0.64 -14.23 -3.93
CA LEU A 28 -0.10 -15.06 -5.01
C LEU A 28 0.35 -14.21 -6.19
N THR A 29 1.50 -14.55 -6.78
CA THR A 29 2.04 -13.93 -7.98
C THR A 29 2.16 -14.99 -9.08
N GLY A 30 1.63 -14.70 -10.27
CA GLY A 30 1.77 -15.60 -11.42
C GLY A 30 3.13 -15.43 -12.09
N VAL A 31 3.93 -16.49 -12.14
CA VAL A 31 5.18 -16.54 -12.91
C VAL A 31 4.96 -17.29 -14.22
N THR A 32 5.60 -16.83 -15.29
CA THR A 32 5.51 -17.49 -16.60
C THR A 32 6.47 -18.68 -16.63
N VAL A 33 5.99 -19.80 -17.17
CA VAL A 33 6.75 -21.04 -17.34
C VAL A 33 6.74 -21.42 -18.80
N ASN A 34 7.91 -21.72 -19.34
CA ASN A 34 8.08 -22.17 -20.71
C ASN A 34 7.85 -23.68 -20.81
N ARG A 35 7.54 -24.15 -22.02
CA ARG A 35 7.44 -25.59 -22.29
C ARG A 35 8.82 -26.23 -22.07
N GLY A 36 8.88 -27.21 -21.17
CA GLY A 36 10.12 -27.91 -20.80
C GLY A 36 10.71 -27.48 -19.46
N ASP A 37 10.23 -26.37 -18.87
CA ASP A 37 10.60 -25.98 -17.51
C ASP A 37 10.09 -27.01 -16.49
N THR A 38 10.83 -27.21 -15.41
CA THR A 38 10.45 -28.10 -14.30
C THR A 38 10.11 -27.28 -13.06
N LEU A 39 9.35 -27.83 -12.12
CA LEU A 39 9.09 -27.16 -10.83
C LEU A 39 10.40 -26.83 -10.09
N ARG A 40 11.39 -27.72 -10.16
CA ARG A 40 12.72 -27.50 -9.59
C ARG A 40 13.45 -26.33 -10.26
N GLY A 41 13.42 -26.27 -11.59
CA GLY A 41 14.04 -25.19 -12.36
C GLY A 41 13.40 -23.83 -12.05
N VAL A 42 12.07 -23.80 -12.02
CA VAL A 42 11.30 -22.60 -11.64
C VAL A 42 11.59 -22.21 -10.19
N ALA A 43 11.68 -23.17 -9.27
CA ALA A 43 12.00 -22.85 -7.90
C ALA A 43 13.41 -22.26 -7.74
N ALA A 44 14.40 -22.83 -8.43
CA ALA A 44 15.77 -22.33 -8.45
C ALA A 44 15.86 -20.91 -9.03
N GLU A 45 15.11 -20.64 -10.08
CA GLU A 45 15.08 -19.32 -10.72
C GLU A 45 14.33 -18.30 -9.85
N TYR A 46 13.12 -18.61 -9.39
CA TYR A 46 12.17 -17.64 -8.86
C TYR A 46 12.10 -17.54 -7.33
N LEU A 47 12.49 -18.57 -6.55
CA LEU A 47 12.33 -18.57 -5.09
C LEU A 47 13.59 -18.11 -4.34
N VAL A 48 13.40 -17.43 -3.21
CA VAL A 48 14.50 -17.10 -2.27
C VAL A 48 15.16 -18.38 -1.75
N GLU A 49 14.35 -19.38 -1.42
CA GLU A 49 14.79 -20.70 -0.98
C GLU A 49 14.25 -21.75 -1.96
N PRO A 50 15.06 -22.20 -2.93
CA PRO A 50 14.63 -23.16 -3.96
C PRO A 50 14.03 -24.45 -3.40
N GLU A 51 14.49 -24.89 -2.23
CA GLU A 51 14.00 -26.08 -1.53
C GLU A 51 12.52 -25.98 -1.11
N LYS A 52 11.96 -24.77 -1.05
CA LYS A 52 10.55 -24.52 -0.68
C LYS A 52 9.58 -24.67 -1.86
N TRP A 53 9.99 -25.29 -2.96
CA TRP A 53 9.17 -25.53 -4.15
C TRP A 53 7.85 -26.25 -3.84
N GLU A 54 7.81 -27.11 -2.81
CA GLU A 54 6.60 -27.82 -2.39
C GLU A 54 5.46 -26.87 -1.98
N GLN A 55 5.80 -25.68 -1.46
CA GLN A 55 4.82 -24.68 -1.06
C GLN A 55 4.11 -24.02 -2.27
N ILE A 56 4.56 -24.28 -3.49
CA ILE A 56 3.88 -23.84 -4.72
C ILE A 56 2.70 -24.76 -5.06
N LEU A 57 2.79 -26.05 -4.74
CA LEU A 57 1.80 -27.07 -5.13
C LEU A 57 0.37 -26.79 -4.64
N PRO A 58 0.12 -26.33 -3.39
CA PRO A 58 -1.23 -26.06 -2.90
C PRO A 58 -1.99 -25.02 -3.72
N HIS A 59 -1.27 -24.15 -4.44
CA HIS A 59 -1.84 -23.04 -5.22
C HIS A 59 -2.00 -23.38 -6.70
N ASN A 60 -1.53 -24.55 -7.14
CA ASN A 60 -1.52 -24.96 -8.54
C ASN A 60 -2.04 -26.38 -8.68
N GLN A 61 -3.38 -26.49 -8.64
CA GLN A 61 -4.06 -27.78 -8.76
C GLN A 61 -3.73 -28.46 -10.10
N GLY A 62 -3.47 -29.76 -10.06
CA GLY A 62 -3.17 -30.57 -11.24
C GLY A 62 -1.69 -30.66 -11.62
N LEU A 63 -0.78 -30.00 -10.88
CA LEU A 63 0.66 -30.22 -11.06
C LEU A 63 1.10 -31.57 -10.49
N ALA A 64 2.06 -32.19 -11.15
CA ALA A 64 2.72 -33.37 -10.62
C ALA A 64 3.52 -33.01 -9.36
N ARG A 65 3.55 -33.93 -8.41
CA ARG A 65 4.39 -33.80 -7.20
C ARG A 65 5.87 -34.05 -7.48
N ASP A 66 6.19 -34.63 -8.63
CA ASP A 66 7.57 -34.79 -9.09
C ASP A 66 8.13 -33.43 -9.56
N PRO A 67 9.14 -32.88 -8.87
CA PRO A 67 9.67 -31.55 -9.16
C PRO A 67 10.45 -31.48 -10.49
N ASP A 68 10.88 -32.63 -11.04
CA ASP A 68 11.68 -32.71 -12.26
C ASP A 68 10.83 -32.98 -13.51
N ARG A 69 9.52 -33.14 -13.34
CA ARG A 69 8.59 -33.28 -14.45
C ARG A 69 8.37 -31.94 -15.16
N ALA A 70 8.38 -31.98 -16.48
CA ALA A 70 8.10 -30.82 -17.31
C ALA A 70 6.69 -30.26 -17.07
N LEU A 71 6.61 -28.94 -16.96
CA LEU A 71 5.39 -28.16 -16.78
C LEU A 71 4.69 -27.91 -18.13
N PRO A 72 3.35 -27.77 -18.12
CA PRO A 72 2.55 -27.59 -19.34
C PRO A 72 2.69 -26.20 -20.01
N GLY A 73 3.45 -25.27 -19.43
CA GLY A 73 3.79 -23.98 -20.06
C GLY A 73 2.69 -22.91 -20.01
N LEU A 74 2.08 -22.69 -18.84
CA LEU A 74 0.94 -21.77 -18.64
C LEU A 74 1.34 -20.55 -17.80
N LYS A 75 0.99 -20.56 -16.52
CA LYS A 75 1.41 -19.63 -15.47
C LYS A 75 1.37 -20.40 -14.16
N LEU A 76 2.40 -20.23 -13.33
CA LEU A 76 2.51 -20.87 -12.02
C LEU A 76 2.20 -19.84 -10.94
N LEU A 77 1.21 -20.09 -10.09
CA LEU A 77 0.84 -19.23 -8.98
C LEU A 77 1.79 -19.49 -7.80
N VAL A 78 2.69 -18.56 -7.53
CA VAL A 78 3.69 -18.71 -6.47
C VAL A 78 3.34 -17.76 -5.32
N PRO A 79 3.34 -18.24 -4.06
CA PRO A 79 3.26 -17.36 -2.89
C PRO A 79 4.31 -16.28 -2.94
N THR A 80 3.86 -15.03 -2.87
CA THR A 80 4.71 -13.86 -3.08
C THR A 80 5.80 -13.76 -2.02
N ALA A 81 5.56 -14.29 -0.82
CA ALA A 81 6.54 -14.40 0.26
C ALA A 81 7.75 -15.28 -0.10
N LEU A 82 7.57 -16.27 -0.98
CA LEU A 82 8.63 -17.20 -1.39
C LEU A 82 9.46 -16.66 -2.57
N LEU A 83 8.89 -15.77 -3.39
CA LEU A 83 9.58 -15.22 -4.56
C LEU A 83 10.77 -14.33 -4.16
N LYS A 84 11.86 -14.42 -4.92
CA LYS A 84 12.94 -13.41 -4.86
C LYS A 84 12.37 -12.05 -5.21
N ARG A 85 12.98 -10.98 -4.67
CA ARG A 85 12.46 -9.60 -4.82
C ARG A 85 12.30 -9.21 -6.28
N GLU A 86 13.19 -9.70 -7.13
CA GLU A 86 13.21 -9.43 -8.56
C GLU A 86 12.11 -10.09 -9.40
N PHE A 87 11.32 -10.98 -8.81
CA PHE A 87 10.18 -11.57 -9.50
C PHE A 87 8.83 -11.03 -9.03
N ARG A 88 8.82 -10.16 -8.02
CA ARG A 88 7.62 -9.57 -7.45
C ARG A 88 7.15 -8.37 -8.30
N ALA A 89 5.93 -8.43 -8.82
CA ALA A 89 5.33 -7.31 -9.57
C ALA A 89 4.81 -6.22 -8.64
N GLY A 90 4.97 -4.96 -9.05
CA GLY A 90 4.24 -3.85 -8.45
C GLY A 90 2.84 -3.79 -9.05
N MET A 91 1.82 -3.56 -8.25
CA MET A 91 0.46 -3.36 -8.72
C MET A 91 0.07 -1.90 -8.55
N LEU A 92 -0.34 -1.26 -9.63
CA LEU A 92 -0.93 0.09 -9.59
C LEU A 92 -2.30 -0.01 -8.90
N VAL A 93 -2.37 0.32 -7.62
CA VAL A 93 -3.61 0.21 -6.82
C VAL A 93 -4.47 1.46 -6.91
N TYR A 94 -3.86 2.62 -7.19
CA TYR A 94 -4.54 3.90 -7.31
C TYR A 94 -3.98 4.72 -8.46
N ALA A 95 -4.85 5.36 -9.22
CA ALA A 95 -4.50 6.29 -10.29
C ALA A 95 -5.57 7.40 -10.37
N LEU A 96 -5.15 8.64 -10.19
CA LEU A 96 -5.96 9.85 -10.33
C LEU A 96 -5.35 10.73 -11.42
N GLY A 97 -6.20 11.31 -12.27
CA GLY A 97 -5.78 12.19 -13.35
C GLY A 97 -5.21 11.41 -14.55
N GLU A 98 -4.11 11.91 -15.10
CA GLU A 98 -3.37 11.33 -16.20
C GLU A 98 -2.12 10.61 -15.69
N VAL A 99 -2.25 9.29 -15.58
CA VAL A 99 -1.16 8.39 -15.22
C VAL A 99 -0.79 7.59 -16.46
N LEU A 100 0.48 7.61 -16.82
CA LEU A 100 1.03 6.94 -18.00
C LEU A 100 1.97 5.83 -17.57
N ALA A 101 1.94 4.70 -18.27
CA ALA A 101 2.93 3.63 -18.12
C ALA A 101 3.60 3.33 -19.44
N ARG A 102 4.86 2.91 -19.37
CA ARG A 102 5.66 2.48 -20.52
C ARG A 102 6.26 1.13 -20.22
N LYS A 103 6.20 0.19 -21.17
CA LYS A 103 6.88 -1.09 -21.05
C LYS A 103 8.37 -0.95 -21.32
N ARG A 104 9.19 -1.77 -20.68
CA ARG A 104 10.66 -1.69 -20.78
C ARG A 104 11.17 -1.62 -22.23
N ASP A 105 10.58 -2.43 -23.09
CA ASP A 105 10.92 -2.66 -24.50
C ASP A 105 10.20 -1.70 -25.46
N THR A 106 9.33 -0.83 -24.95
CA THR A 106 8.63 0.16 -25.74
C THR A 106 9.06 1.59 -25.40
N SER A 107 8.93 2.47 -26.38
CA SER A 107 9.14 3.91 -26.19
C SER A 107 7.82 4.65 -25.90
N GLU A 108 6.69 3.99 -26.10
CA GLU A 108 5.36 4.59 -26.01
C GLU A 108 4.84 4.65 -24.57
N TRP A 109 4.37 5.82 -24.17
CA TRP A 109 3.70 6.05 -22.90
C TRP A 109 2.19 5.97 -23.09
N LEU A 110 1.57 4.97 -22.48
CA LEU A 110 0.13 4.73 -22.59
C LEU A 110 -0.58 5.10 -21.30
N ARG A 111 -1.74 5.72 -21.41
CA ARG A 111 -2.57 6.03 -20.24
C ARG A 111 -3.06 4.74 -19.58
N VAL A 112 -2.91 4.66 -18.27
CA VAL A 112 -3.28 3.50 -17.45
C VAL A 112 -4.27 3.87 -16.35
N ARG A 113 -4.98 2.85 -15.85
CA ARG A 113 -5.85 2.91 -14.67
C ARG A 113 -5.32 1.93 -13.62
N SER A 114 -5.93 1.93 -12.43
CA SER A 114 -5.61 0.94 -11.39
C SER A 114 -5.85 -0.50 -11.89
N GLY A 115 -5.12 -1.45 -11.30
CA GLY A 115 -5.11 -2.88 -11.67
C GLY A 115 -3.95 -3.30 -12.58
N VAL A 116 -3.18 -2.34 -13.11
CA VAL A 116 -2.02 -2.66 -13.97
C VAL A 116 -0.88 -3.26 -13.15
N LEU A 117 -0.29 -4.33 -13.67
CA LEU A 117 0.95 -4.92 -13.17
C LEU A 117 2.15 -4.25 -13.83
N LEU A 118 3.05 -3.76 -12.99
CA LEU A 118 4.31 -3.13 -13.35
C LEU A 118 5.45 -4.12 -13.13
N HIS A 119 6.18 -4.38 -14.20
CA HIS A 119 7.29 -5.32 -14.26
C HIS A 119 8.65 -4.63 -14.22
N ASP A 120 9.72 -5.42 -14.15
CA ASP A 120 11.08 -4.90 -14.21
C ASP A 120 11.31 -4.07 -15.48
N GLY A 121 11.81 -2.85 -15.30
CA GLY A 121 12.09 -1.90 -16.37
C GLY A 121 10.86 -1.11 -16.87
N ASP A 122 9.66 -1.41 -16.38
CA ASP A 122 8.47 -0.61 -16.70
C ASP A 122 8.59 0.79 -16.05
N GLY A 123 8.16 1.81 -16.79
CA GLY A 123 8.07 3.18 -16.33
C GLY A 123 6.65 3.53 -15.92
N LEU A 124 6.52 4.37 -14.89
CA LEU A 124 5.27 4.98 -14.46
C LEU A 124 5.46 6.48 -14.29
N ARG A 125 4.56 7.27 -14.89
CA ARG A 125 4.60 8.73 -14.89
C ARG A 125 3.25 9.30 -14.48
N THR A 126 3.28 10.32 -13.64
CA THR A 126 2.12 11.17 -13.30
C THR A 126 2.31 12.54 -13.95
N MET A 127 1.26 13.06 -14.59
CA MET A 127 1.26 14.40 -15.15
C MET A 127 0.89 15.45 -14.08
N ALA A 128 0.59 16.68 -14.51
CA ALA A 128 -0.01 17.69 -13.66
C ALA A 128 -1.32 17.17 -13.05
N ASP A 129 -1.60 17.57 -11.80
CA ASP A 129 -2.80 17.20 -11.04
C ASP A 129 -3.09 15.69 -10.96
N SER A 130 -2.05 14.87 -11.15
CA SER A 130 -2.16 13.41 -11.21
C SER A 130 -1.43 12.75 -10.06
N ARG A 131 -1.94 11.60 -9.61
CA ARG A 131 -1.38 10.85 -8.48
C ARG A 131 -1.50 9.36 -8.73
N ALA A 132 -0.48 8.60 -8.36
CA ALA A 132 -0.49 7.15 -8.50
C ALA A 132 0.05 6.46 -7.25
N ARG A 133 -0.48 5.28 -6.92
CA ARG A 133 0.09 4.40 -5.89
C ARG A 133 0.37 3.02 -6.43
N VAL A 134 1.57 2.55 -6.18
CA VAL A 134 2.04 1.22 -6.53
C VAL A 134 2.29 0.44 -5.26
N ARG A 135 1.54 -0.64 -5.07
CA ARG A 135 1.76 -1.59 -4.00
C ARG A 135 2.73 -2.67 -4.50
N PHE A 136 3.82 -2.86 -3.78
CA PHE A 136 4.70 -4.00 -3.98
C PHE A 136 4.32 -5.14 -3.04
N ALA A 137 4.89 -6.29 -3.31
CA ALA A 137 4.84 -7.43 -2.42
C ALA A 137 5.35 -7.09 -1.01
N GLY A 138 4.66 -7.58 0.03
CA GLY A 138 5.11 -7.40 1.42
C GLY A 138 4.63 -6.13 2.12
N ARG A 139 3.63 -5.42 1.55
CA ARG A 139 3.04 -4.15 2.02
C ARG A 139 3.83 -2.88 1.69
N SER A 140 5.00 -3.02 1.09
CA SER A 140 5.79 -1.88 0.61
C SER A 140 5.01 -1.08 -0.43
N MET A 141 5.15 0.24 -0.39
CA MET A 141 4.34 1.17 -1.17
C MET A 141 5.21 2.27 -1.77
N LEU A 142 4.87 2.66 -3.00
CA LEU A 142 5.34 3.88 -3.65
C LEU A 142 4.14 4.72 -4.04
N GLU A 143 4.13 5.97 -3.61
CA GLU A 143 3.22 6.98 -4.14
C GLU A 143 3.98 7.97 -5.02
N LEU A 144 3.41 8.30 -6.17
CA LEU A 144 3.88 9.32 -7.08
C LEU A 144 2.94 10.52 -6.98
N GLU A 145 3.50 11.67 -6.63
CA GLU A 145 2.80 12.96 -6.68
C GLU A 145 2.81 13.57 -8.09
N PRO A 146 2.15 14.71 -8.35
CA PRO A 146 2.19 15.36 -9.65
C PRO A 146 3.61 15.53 -10.21
N ASP A 147 3.73 15.41 -11.53
CA ASP A 147 4.97 15.57 -12.30
C ASP A 147 6.10 14.60 -11.95
N SER A 148 5.75 13.39 -11.51
CA SER A 148 6.71 12.37 -11.10
C SER A 148 6.93 11.28 -12.14
N LEU A 149 8.16 10.76 -12.19
CA LEU A 149 8.57 9.66 -13.06
C LEU A 149 9.43 8.67 -12.29
N ALA A 150 8.95 7.44 -12.19
CA ALA A 150 9.70 6.31 -11.64
C ALA A 150 9.83 5.19 -12.67
N ILE A 151 10.95 4.47 -12.61
CA ILE A 151 11.22 3.27 -13.37
C ILE A 151 11.41 2.15 -12.36
N LEU A 152 10.63 1.08 -12.49
CA LEU A 152 10.82 -0.09 -11.64
C LEU A 152 12.14 -0.76 -12.03
N LYS A 153 13.03 -0.96 -11.06
CA LYS A 153 14.33 -1.59 -11.27
C LYS A 153 14.42 -2.78 -10.33
N ARG A 154 14.40 -3.98 -10.87
CA ARG A 154 14.46 -5.17 -10.03
C ARG A 154 15.91 -5.64 -9.86
N PRO A 155 16.25 -6.20 -8.69
CA PRO A 155 17.60 -6.69 -8.42
C PRO A 155 17.92 -7.94 -9.26
N ARG A 156 18.50 -7.77 -10.45
CA ARG A 156 19.32 -8.83 -11.07
C ARG A 156 20.80 -8.65 -10.78
N ASN A 157 21.27 -7.40 -10.75
CA ASN A 157 22.65 -6.98 -10.48
C ASN A 157 22.73 -5.63 -9.73
N THR A 158 21.61 -5.14 -9.18
CA THR A 158 21.52 -3.84 -8.48
C THR A 158 20.88 -4.05 -7.12
N ALA A 159 21.31 -3.30 -6.10
CA ALA A 159 20.77 -3.43 -4.74
C ALA A 159 19.41 -2.68 -4.53
N TYR A 160 18.86 -2.09 -5.60
CA TYR A 160 17.72 -1.17 -5.58
C TYR A 160 16.47 -1.79 -6.21
N ASP A 161 15.27 -1.42 -5.73
CA ASP A 161 13.98 -1.85 -6.28
C ASP A 161 13.35 -0.82 -7.26
N LEU A 162 13.78 0.44 -7.17
CA LEU A 162 13.20 1.56 -7.90
C LEU A 162 14.30 2.51 -8.37
N SER A 163 14.20 3.02 -9.60
CA SER A 163 14.89 4.23 -10.05
C SER A 163 13.90 5.38 -10.11
N VAL A 164 14.23 6.50 -9.49
CA VAL A 164 13.44 7.72 -9.59
C VAL A 164 14.20 8.74 -10.43
N GLU A 165 13.53 9.28 -11.44
CA GLU A 165 14.16 10.21 -12.39
C GLU A 165 13.88 11.66 -12.00
N GLN A 166 12.64 11.94 -11.61
CA GLN A 166 12.18 13.29 -11.21
C GLN A 166 10.84 13.21 -10.47
N GLY A 167 10.56 14.23 -9.65
CA GLY A 167 9.28 14.44 -8.99
C GLY A 167 9.31 14.18 -7.49
N ARG A 168 8.15 13.93 -6.90
CA ARG A 168 7.97 13.73 -5.46
C ARG A 168 7.35 12.37 -5.20
N PHE A 169 7.95 11.67 -4.25
CA PHE A 169 7.64 10.29 -3.95
C PHE A 169 7.46 10.11 -2.45
N LEU A 170 6.48 9.30 -2.07
CA LEU A 170 6.37 8.77 -0.72
C LEU A 170 6.62 7.26 -0.76
N VAL A 171 7.58 6.80 0.03
CA VAL A 171 8.14 5.46 -0.07
C VAL A 171 8.12 4.78 1.29
N SER A 172 7.72 3.51 1.32
CA SER A 172 7.73 2.68 2.52
C SER A 172 8.35 1.32 2.20
N GLU A 173 9.38 0.95 2.96
CA GLU A 173 10.08 -0.34 2.88
C GLU A 173 10.81 -0.65 1.55
N VAL A 174 10.76 0.23 0.56
CA VAL A 174 11.39 0.02 -0.76
C VAL A 174 12.75 0.72 -0.86
N SER A 175 13.75 0.06 -1.45
CA SER A 175 15.02 0.72 -1.77
C SER A 175 14.94 1.50 -3.09
N VAL A 176 15.35 2.76 -3.04
CA VAL A 176 15.26 3.69 -4.19
C VAL A 176 16.65 4.11 -4.61
N PHE A 177 16.85 4.24 -5.92
CA PHE A 177 18.03 4.81 -6.53
C PHE A 177 17.67 6.09 -7.27
N ALA A 178 18.42 7.15 -7.02
CA ALA A 178 18.31 8.40 -7.77
C ALA A 178 19.68 8.71 -8.35
N LYS A 179 19.82 8.52 -9.66
CA LYS A 179 21.04 8.79 -10.44
C LYS A 179 22.27 7.98 -10.01
N ASP A 180 22.98 8.43 -8.98
CA ASP A 180 24.23 7.82 -8.46
C ASP A 180 24.14 7.53 -6.96
N VAL A 181 22.95 7.75 -6.38
CA VAL A 181 22.73 7.71 -4.93
C VAL A 181 21.59 6.77 -4.61
N GLY A 182 21.87 5.88 -3.67
CA GLY A 182 21.00 4.84 -3.18
C GLY A 182 20.40 5.14 -1.82
N PHE A 183 19.14 4.77 -1.62
CA PHE A 183 18.38 4.93 -0.39
C PHE A 183 17.86 3.58 0.07
N PHE A 184 18.33 3.12 1.23
CA PHE A 184 18.09 1.77 1.74
C PHE A 184 17.41 1.79 3.11
N PRO A 185 16.16 1.34 3.19
CA PRO A 185 15.51 1.05 4.46
C PRO A 185 16.35 0.12 5.34
N LYS A 186 16.74 0.58 6.53
CA LYS A 186 17.40 -0.28 7.55
C LYS A 186 16.38 -1.02 8.43
N LYS A 187 15.13 -0.57 8.46
CA LYS A 187 14.04 -1.16 9.25
C LYS A 187 12.80 -1.41 8.38
N LYS A 188 11.95 -2.35 8.82
CA LYS A 188 10.71 -2.75 8.10
C LYS A 188 9.57 -1.73 8.25
N ASP A 189 9.77 -0.68 9.02
CA ASP A 189 8.84 0.44 9.20
C ASP A 189 9.40 1.74 8.60
N THR A 190 10.55 1.68 7.91
CA THR A 190 11.14 2.88 7.33
C THR A 190 10.22 3.46 6.27
N ALA A 191 9.80 4.71 6.50
CA ALA A 191 8.99 5.51 5.59
C ALA A 191 9.66 6.87 5.38
N TYR A 192 9.74 7.30 4.12
CA TYR A 192 10.45 8.53 3.75
C TYR A 192 9.83 9.18 2.51
N SER A 193 9.92 10.51 2.45
CA SER A 193 9.63 11.28 1.24
C SER A 193 10.91 11.56 0.49
N LEU A 194 10.85 11.47 -0.84
CA LEU A 194 11.95 11.79 -1.74
C LEU A 194 11.47 12.80 -2.78
N THR A 195 12.16 13.92 -2.89
CA THR A 195 11.96 14.92 -3.93
C THR A 195 13.20 14.94 -4.82
N ARG A 196 13.02 14.70 -6.11
CA ARG A 196 14.10 14.70 -7.10
C ARG A 196 13.86 15.80 -8.11
N VAL A 197 14.78 16.75 -8.18
CA VAL A 197 14.84 17.72 -9.28
C VAL A 197 15.99 17.29 -10.19
N ARG A 198 15.64 16.88 -11.41
CA ARG A 198 16.61 16.37 -12.38
C ARG A 198 17.74 17.37 -12.60
N ASP A 199 18.96 16.86 -12.69
CA ASP A 199 20.18 17.64 -12.95
C ASP A 199 20.48 18.71 -11.89
N ARG A 200 19.86 18.62 -10.70
CA ARG A 200 20.01 19.60 -9.62
C ARG A 200 20.30 18.92 -8.29
N GLU A 201 19.32 18.29 -7.68
CA GLU A 201 19.46 17.70 -6.35
C GLU A 201 18.38 16.66 -6.03
N THR A 202 18.66 15.84 -5.03
CA THR A 202 17.69 14.97 -4.35
C THR A 202 17.56 15.41 -2.91
N GLU A 203 16.33 15.63 -2.45
CA GLU A 203 16.01 15.90 -1.07
C GLU A 203 15.27 14.70 -0.50
N VAL A 204 15.70 14.20 0.66
CA VAL A 204 15.07 13.07 1.34
C VAL A 204 14.69 13.49 2.75
N ARG A 205 13.46 13.15 3.15
CA ARG A 205 12.93 13.35 4.50
C ARG A 205 12.53 12.00 5.08
N VAL A 206 13.10 11.60 6.21
CA VAL A 206 12.75 10.33 6.86
C VAL A 206 11.68 10.60 7.92
N HIS A 207 10.54 9.95 7.79
CA HIS A 207 9.39 10.11 8.70
C HIS A 207 9.41 9.05 9.81
N GLN A 208 9.76 7.82 9.45
CA GLN A 208 9.84 6.68 10.37
C GLN A 208 11.02 5.78 10.03
N GLY A 209 11.45 4.98 11.00
CA GLY A 209 12.53 4.01 10.85
C GLY A 209 13.91 4.66 10.68
N GLU A 210 14.72 4.09 9.80
CA GLU A 210 16.09 4.55 9.52
C GLU A 210 16.44 4.28 8.06
N LEU A 211 17.13 5.22 7.42
CA LEU A 211 17.47 5.16 5.99
C LEU A 211 18.98 5.33 5.79
N ALA A 212 19.62 4.34 5.19
CA ALA A 212 21.01 4.46 4.75
C ALA A 212 21.08 5.08 3.36
N VAL A 213 21.97 6.05 3.18
CA VAL A 213 22.31 6.67 1.90
C VAL A 213 23.64 6.10 1.45
N ARG A 214 23.71 5.58 0.22
CA ARG A 214 24.95 5.00 -0.35
C ARG A 214 25.24 5.57 -1.73
N ASP A 215 26.49 5.54 -2.16
CA ASP A 215 26.85 5.86 -3.54
C ASP A 215 26.69 4.66 -4.49
N ALA A 216 26.90 4.89 -5.79
CA ALA A 216 26.89 3.86 -6.82
C ALA A 216 27.93 2.73 -6.63
N ARG A 217 28.92 2.91 -5.73
CA ARG A 217 29.92 1.90 -5.35
C ARG A 217 29.56 1.19 -4.04
N ASP A 218 28.31 1.34 -3.58
CA ASP A 218 27.76 0.77 -2.35
C ASP A 218 28.44 1.24 -1.06
N ARG A 219 29.16 2.36 -1.09
CA ARG A 219 29.73 2.97 0.12
C ARG A 219 28.66 3.78 0.84
N GLU A 220 28.48 3.53 2.13
CA GLU A 220 27.58 4.30 2.99
C GLU A 220 28.09 5.74 3.16
N LEU A 221 27.29 6.70 2.72
CA LEU A 221 27.57 8.14 2.78
C LEU A 221 26.96 8.78 4.02
N ALA A 222 25.78 8.31 4.43
CA ALA A 222 25.05 8.82 5.58
C ALA A 222 24.01 7.81 6.06
N VAL A 223 23.55 8.00 7.30
CA VAL A 223 22.38 7.32 7.86
C VAL A 223 21.46 8.39 8.43
N ILE A 224 20.20 8.36 7.99
CA ILE A 224 19.20 9.38 8.32
C ILE A 224 18.14 8.74 9.22
N GLY A 225 17.96 9.32 10.40
CA GLY A 225 16.92 8.96 11.35
C GLY A 225 15.61 9.73 11.13
N PRO A 226 14.54 9.40 11.88
CA PRO A 226 13.24 10.04 11.72
C PRO A 226 13.27 11.51 12.13
N GLY A 227 12.52 12.35 11.42
CA GLY A 227 12.48 13.80 11.63
C GLY A 227 13.67 14.57 11.06
N PHE A 228 14.55 13.88 10.31
CA PHE A 228 15.67 14.50 9.61
C PHE A 228 15.51 14.46 8.11
N MET A 229 16.04 15.50 7.48
CA MET A 229 16.15 15.63 6.04
C MET A 229 17.58 15.88 5.60
N VAL A 230 17.89 15.46 4.38
CA VAL A 230 19.20 15.64 3.77
C VAL A 230 19.00 16.06 2.31
N ARG A 231 19.81 17.01 1.85
CA ARG A 231 19.89 17.42 0.44
C ARG A 231 21.17 16.87 -0.18
N ILE A 232 21.04 16.33 -1.37
CA ILE A 232 22.12 15.66 -2.10
C ILE A 232 22.18 16.28 -3.50
N PRO A 233 22.97 17.35 -3.69
CA PRO A 233 23.17 17.92 -5.01
C PRO A 233 23.87 16.93 -5.93
N ASP A 234 23.56 16.98 -7.22
CA ASP A 234 24.13 16.06 -8.20
C ASP A 234 25.66 16.09 -8.22
N GLY A 235 26.28 14.91 -8.09
CA GLY A 235 27.74 14.76 -8.08
C GLY A 235 28.43 15.28 -6.81
N LYS A 236 27.68 15.71 -5.79
CA LYS A 236 28.22 16.19 -4.51
C LYS A 236 27.83 15.25 -3.36
N PRO A 237 28.60 15.24 -2.26
CA PRO A 237 28.21 14.49 -1.07
C PRO A 237 26.92 15.04 -0.45
N PRO A 238 26.20 14.23 0.34
CA PRO A 238 25.03 14.67 1.09
C PRO A 238 25.36 15.85 2.03
N SER A 239 24.40 16.75 2.23
CA SER A 239 24.48 17.77 3.27
C SER A 239 24.47 17.15 4.67
N ALA A 240 24.83 17.94 5.68
CA ALA A 240 24.54 17.55 7.05
C ALA A 240 23.02 17.34 7.23
N PRO A 241 22.58 16.35 8.04
CA PRO A 241 21.18 16.16 8.37
C PRO A 241 20.59 17.39 9.07
N GLU A 242 19.51 17.91 8.51
CA GLU A 242 18.75 19.03 9.05
C GLU A 242 17.44 18.51 9.62
N ARG A 243 16.99 19.04 10.77
CA ARG A 243 15.69 18.66 11.32
C ARG A 243 14.59 19.31 10.48
N PHE A 244 13.58 18.55 10.09
CA PHE A 244 12.37 19.14 9.52
C PHE A 244 11.23 18.99 10.52
N GLU A 245 10.41 20.02 10.64
CA GLU A 245 9.17 19.91 11.39
C GLU A 245 8.19 19.07 10.55
N PRO A 246 7.65 17.96 11.09
CA PRO A 246 6.51 17.33 10.44
C PRO A 246 5.42 18.40 10.34
N LEU A 247 4.77 18.51 9.17
CA LEU A 247 3.62 19.39 9.01
C LEU A 247 2.62 19.02 10.11
N SER A 248 2.48 19.88 11.12
CA SER A 248 1.46 19.70 12.13
C SER A 248 0.11 19.62 11.40
N PRO A 249 -0.74 18.62 11.67
CA PRO A 249 -2.04 18.48 11.00
C PRO A 249 -2.89 19.75 11.07
N ALA A 250 -2.60 20.65 12.03
CA ALA A 250 -3.25 21.94 12.23
C ALA A 250 -2.95 23.00 11.15
N ALA A 251 -2.02 22.77 10.22
CA ALA A 251 -1.61 23.75 9.21
C ALA A 251 -1.89 23.33 7.76
N ALA A 252 -2.66 22.27 7.53
CA ALA A 252 -3.28 22.09 6.22
C ALA A 252 -4.30 23.23 6.04
N PRO A 253 -4.18 24.10 5.01
CA PRO A 253 -5.22 25.07 4.74
C PRO A 253 -6.53 24.29 4.53
N ALA A 254 -7.56 24.66 5.30
CA ALA A 254 -8.90 24.13 5.10
C ALA A 254 -9.21 24.23 3.58
N PRO A 255 -9.60 23.13 2.91
CA PRO A 255 -9.93 23.20 1.51
C PRO A 255 -11.03 24.23 1.35
N ALA A 256 -10.71 25.29 0.61
CA ALA A 256 -11.66 26.33 0.24
C ALA A 256 -12.87 25.64 -0.39
N ALA A 257 -14.02 25.85 0.22
CA ALA A 257 -15.31 25.36 -0.25
C ALA A 257 -15.45 25.67 -1.75
N ARG A 258 -15.38 24.64 -2.58
CA ARG A 258 -15.89 24.68 -3.95
C ARG A 258 -17.14 23.82 -4.00
N GLU A 259 -18.15 24.46 -4.56
CA GLU A 259 -19.56 24.12 -4.50
C GLU A 259 -19.90 22.81 -5.21
N ALA A 260 -21.10 22.36 -4.87
CA ALA A 260 -21.69 21.07 -5.15
C ALA A 260 -21.64 20.65 -6.63
N GLU A 261 -21.28 19.38 -6.84
CA GLU A 261 -21.97 18.58 -7.85
C GLU A 261 -22.48 17.27 -7.25
N ASP A 262 -23.66 16.94 -7.77
CA ASP A 262 -24.69 16.03 -7.31
C ASP A 262 -24.29 14.54 -7.38
N SER A 263 -25.09 13.70 -6.71
CA SER A 263 -25.07 12.24 -6.62
C SER A 263 -24.32 11.64 -5.42
N ALA A 264 -25.07 11.48 -4.32
CA ALA A 264 -25.04 10.34 -3.40
C ALA A 264 -23.68 9.73 -3.00
N LYS A 265 -22.69 10.57 -2.67
CA LYS A 265 -21.41 10.14 -2.09
C LYS A 265 -21.35 10.53 -0.61
N VAL A 266 -21.02 9.54 0.22
CA VAL A 266 -20.71 9.68 1.65
C VAL A 266 -19.69 10.81 1.83
N ALA A 267 -19.79 11.57 2.92
CA ALA A 267 -18.85 12.64 3.25
C ALA A 267 -17.42 12.09 3.35
N HIS A 268 -16.66 12.19 2.26
CA HIS A 268 -15.29 11.76 2.21
C HIS A 268 -14.37 12.93 2.61
N PRO A 269 -13.37 12.68 3.46
CA PRO A 269 -12.33 13.66 3.70
C PRO A 269 -11.55 13.94 2.40
N ASP A 270 -10.98 15.13 2.33
CA ASP A 270 -10.37 15.74 1.16
C ASP A 270 -9.30 14.82 0.51
N PRO A 271 -9.34 14.55 -0.81
CA PRO A 271 -8.42 13.65 -1.52
C PRO A 271 -6.92 14.04 -1.49
N LEU A 272 -6.56 15.18 -0.88
CA LEU A 272 -5.18 15.67 -0.81
C LEU A 272 -4.32 14.94 0.24
N ILE A 273 -4.90 14.26 1.24
CA ILE A 273 -4.14 13.60 2.32
C ILE A 273 -3.98 12.08 2.04
N PRO A 274 -2.75 11.53 2.04
CA PRO A 274 -2.53 10.09 1.96
C PRO A 274 -3.13 9.37 3.19
N VAL A 275 -3.95 8.34 2.96
CA VAL A 275 -4.61 7.58 4.04
C VAL A 275 -4.38 6.09 3.90
N ALA A 276 -4.09 5.40 5.01
CA ALA A 276 -4.08 3.95 5.11
C ALA A 276 -5.48 3.36 5.28
N ALA A 277 -6.42 4.12 5.87
CA ALA A 277 -7.80 3.68 6.07
C ALA A 277 -8.73 4.88 6.27
N ILE A 278 -10.03 4.65 6.18
CA ILE A 278 -11.06 5.63 6.52
C ILE A 278 -11.94 5.03 7.61
N ARG A 279 -12.12 5.73 8.72
CA ARG A 279 -13.12 5.38 9.74
C ARG A 279 -14.40 6.14 9.45
N LEU A 280 -15.49 5.43 9.18
CA LEU A 280 -16.81 5.99 8.94
C LEU A 280 -17.68 5.78 10.18
N GLN A 281 -18.26 6.86 10.68
CA GLN A 281 -19.29 6.82 11.70
C GLN A 281 -20.64 7.27 11.14
N VAL A 282 -21.70 6.57 11.55
CA VAL A 282 -23.09 6.89 11.24
C VAL A 282 -23.88 6.95 12.55
N SER A 283 -24.67 8.00 12.72
CA SER A 283 -25.45 8.30 13.92
C SER A 283 -26.89 8.68 13.58
N ARG A 284 -27.81 8.55 14.55
CA ARG A 284 -29.19 9.07 14.43
C ARG A 284 -29.28 10.56 14.72
N ASP A 285 -28.34 11.11 15.47
CA ASP A 285 -28.26 12.53 15.83
C ASP A 285 -26.97 13.18 15.33
N LYS A 286 -27.04 14.50 15.12
CA LYS A 286 -25.96 15.33 14.55
C LYS A 286 -24.71 15.38 15.43
N ASP A 287 -24.87 15.20 16.74
CA ASP A 287 -23.80 15.29 17.73
C ASP A 287 -23.06 13.96 17.93
N PHE A 288 -23.48 12.91 17.21
CA PHE A 288 -22.91 11.55 17.30
C PHE A 288 -23.00 10.93 18.70
N SER A 289 -24.09 11.21 19.42
CA SER A 289 -24.40 10.58 20.71
C SER A 289 -25.05 9.19 20.57
N SER A 290 -25.70 8.92 19.43
CA SER A 290 -26.37 7.65 19.09
C SER A 290 -25.79 7.01 17.83
N ILE A 291 -24.53 6.59 17.92
CA ILE A 291 -23.80 5.92 16.83
C ILE A 291 -24.43 4.54 16.54
N VAL A 292 -24.83 4.33 15.29
CA VAL A 292 -25.42 3.08 14.78
C VAL A 292 -24.46 2.29 13.89
N LEU A 293 -23.38 2.92 13.41
CA LEU A 293 -22.30 2.26 12.67
C LEU A 293 -20.98 2.97 12.93
N ASP A 294 -19.93 2.22 13.23
CA ASP A 294 -18.55 2.68 13.31
C ASP A 294 -17.65 1.62 12.69
N GLN A 295 -17.15 1.87 11.48
CA GLN A 295 -16.39 0.89 10.73
C GLN A 295 -15.19 1.52 10.04
N ARG A 296 -14.13 0.72 9.93
CA ARG A 296 -12.94 1.06 9.15
C ARG A 296 -13.01 0.43 7.77
N PHE A 297 -12.72 1.25 6.78
CA PHE A 297 -12.65 0.89 5.37
C PHE A 297 -11.22 1.07 4.88
N GLY A 298 -10.78 0.18 3.99
CA GLY A 298 -9.53 0.42 3.25
C GLY A 298 -9.61 1.73 2.46
N PRO A 299 -8.47 2.32 2.07
CA PRO A 299 -8.41 3.66 1.49
C PRO A 299 -9.10 3.75 0.12
N ASP A 300 -9.35 2.59 -0.50
CA ASP A 300 -9.98 2.44 -1.81
C ASP A 300 -11.46 2.05 -1.73
N ARG A 301 -11.98 1.73 -0.53
CA ARG A 301 -13.38 1.31 -0.36
C ARG A 301 -14.25 2.55 -0.09
N ARG A 302 -15.20 2.80 -1.00
CA ARG A 302 -16.19 3.88 -0.92
C ARG A 302 -17.57 3.24 -0.68
N PRO A 303 -17.92 2.88 0.57
CA PRO A 303 -19.18 2.19 0.82
C PRO A 303 -20.35 3.10 0.45
N ARG A 304 -21.28 2.59 -0.35
CA ARG A 304 -22.54 3.32 -0.61
C ARG A 304 -23.44 3.24 0.62
N PRO A 305 -24.30 4.24 0.90
CA PRO A 305 -25.21 4.19 2.04
C PRO A 305 -26.08 2.92 2.09
N SER A 306 -26.50 2.41 0.93
CA SER A 306 -27.26 1.16 0.81
C SER A 306 -26.46 -0.12 1.14
N GLU A 307 -25.12 -0.06 1.10
CA GLU A 307 -24.23 -1.19 1.40
C GLU A 307 -23.89 -1.28 2.90
N LEU A 308 -24.33 -0.32 3.70
CA LEU A 308 -24.03 -0.23 5.13
C LEU A 308 -24.89 -1.14 6.01
N GLY A 309 -25.90 -1.81 5.43
CA GLY A 309 -26.79 -2.71 6.17
C GLY A 309 -27.68 -2.01 7.19
N LEU A 310 -27.88 -0.70 7.04
CA LEU A 310 -28.72 0.11 7.92
C LEU A 310 -30.17 0.12 7.40
N PRO A 311 -31.19 0.10 8.30
CA PRO A 311 -32.56 0.23 7.88
C PRO A 311 -32.83 1.59 7.21
N PRO A 312 -33.89 1.71 6.41
CA PRO A 312 -34.27 2.99 5.81
C PRO A 312 -34.52 4.05 6.88
N GLY A 313 -34.01 5.25 6.65
CA GLY A 313 -34.08 6.34 7.61
C GLY A 313 -33.11 7.48 7.32
N GLU A 314 -33.18 8.53 8.14
CA GLU A 314 -32.26 9.66 8.08
C GLU A 314 -31.14 9.47 9.10
N TYR A 315 -29.90 9.69 8.65
CA TYR A 315 -28.70 9.47 9.45
C TYR A 315 -27.69 10.59 9.24
N TRP A 316 -26.93 10.89 10.29
CA TRP A 316 -25.77 11.76 10.23
C TRP A 316 -24.52 10.91 10.03
N MET A 317 -23.70 11.28 9.04
CA MET A 317 -22.47 10.57 8.68
C MET A 317 -21.26 11.48 8.80
N ARG A 318 -20.15 10.96 9.32
CA ARG A 318 -18.84 11.62 9.34
C ARG A 318 -17.73 10.62 9.12
N ALA A 319 -16.61 11.06 8.55
CA ALA A 319 -15.49 10.19 8.27
C ALA A 319 -14.17 10.82 8.73
N ALA A 320 -13.31 9.99 9.32
CA ALA A 320 -11.95 10.34 9.70
C ALA A 320 -10.96 9.60 8.79
N SER A 321 -9.97 10.34 8.32
CA SER A 321 -8.84 9.82 7.57
C SER A 321 -7.83 9.21 8.54
N ILE A 322 -7.47 7.94 8.37
CA ILE A 322 -6.33 7.35 9.07
C ILE A 322 -5.15 7.45 8.13
N ASP A 323 -4.11 8.19 8.50
CA ASP A 323 -2.95 8.42 7.65
C ASP A 323 -2.09 7.15 7.48
N LEU A 324 -1.01 7.26 6.70
CA LEU A 324 -0.10 6.14 6.44
C LEU A 324 0.74 5.71 7.65
N LEU A 325 0.78 6.54 8.70
CA LEU A 325 1.46 6.26 9.97
C LEU A 325 0.50 5.61 10.99
N GLY A 326 -0.79 5.50 10.66
CA GLY A 326 -1.83 4.94 11.52
C GLY A 326 -2.51 5.97 12.42
N GLU A 327 -2.20 7.26 12.26
CA GLU A 327 -2.80 8.35 13.03
C GLU A 327 -4.17 8.73 12.46
N GLU A 328 -5.15 8.85 13.34
CA GLU A 328 -6.53 9.19 12.97
C GLU A 328 -6.70 10.72 12.98
N ASN A 329 -6.96 11.29 11.81
CA ASN A 329 -7.24 12.71 11.65
C ASN A 329 -8.65 13.06 12.19
N PRO A 330 -8.93 14.35 12.48
CA PRO A 330 -10.26 14.79 12.87
C PRO A 330 -11.35 14.34 11.89
N PHE A 331 -12.53 14.03 12.43
CA PHE A 331 -13.69 13.71 11.60
C PHE A 331 -14.11 14.90 10.75
N SER A 332 -14.57 14.61 9.52
CA SER A 332 -15.24 15.58 8.67
C SER A 332 -16.50 16.15 9.35
N PRO A 333 -16.95 17.35 8.94
CA PRO A 333 -18.23 17.88 9.39
C PRO A 333 -19.37 16.87 9.15
N PRO A 334 -20.30 16.72 10.12
CA PRO A 334 -21.48 15.87 9.96
C PRO A 334 -22.28 16.18 8.70
N LYS A 335 -22.57 15.17 7.89
CA LYS A 335 -23.44 15.28 6.71
C LYS A 335 -24.69 14.44 6.92
N LEU A 336 -25.86 15.06 6.75
CA LEU A 336 -27.14 14.34 6.77
C LEU A 336 -27.30 13.54 5.47
N GLN A 337 -27.65 12.27 5.60
CA GLN A 337 -27.85 11.35 4.50
C GLN A 337 -29.13 10.54 4.73
N ARG A 338 -29.99 10.49 3.71
CA ARG A 338 -31.17 9.62 3.70
C ARG A 338 -30.80 8.27 3.09
N ILE A 339 -31.10 7.19 3.81
CA ILE A 339 -31.03 5.82 3.32
C ILE A 339 -32.45 5.41 2.97
N THR A 340 -32.69 5.11 1.70
CA THR A 340 -33.95 4.56 1.21
C THR A 340 -33.80 3.04 1.04
N SER A 341 -34.90 2.31 1.21
CA SER A 341 -34.96 0.93 0.71
C SER A 341 -34.63 0.96 -0.78
N GLY A 342 -33.63 0.19 -1.22
CA GLY A 342 -33.44 -0.06 -2.65
C GLY A 342 -34.59 -0.92 -3.18
N PRO A 343 -34.87 -0.88 -4.51
CA PRO A 343 -35.69 -1.90 -5.14
C PRO A 343 -35.09 -3.30 -5.00
#